data_AF-A0AAX2LK83-F1
#
_entry.id   AF-A0AAX2LK83-F1
#
_cell.length_a   1.000
_cell.length_b   1.000
_cell.length_c   1.000
_cell.angle_alpha   90.00
_cell.angle_beta   90.00
_cell.angle_gamma   90.00
#
_symmetry.space_group_name_H-M   'P 1'
#
loop_
_entity.id
_entity.type
_entity.pdbx_description
1 polymer ?
#
loop_
_entity_poly.entity_id
_entity_poly.type
_entity_poly.pdbx_seq_one_letter_code
_entity_poly.pdbx_strand_id
1 'polypeptide(L)'
;MNANQRKQQQGFTLIELMIVVAIIGVLSAIAVPAYKDYVTKSELASGFATIKSVLTPAELYVQENGKISSGVSTITSLGVSSAANSLGTLSISADNEITFSHTDGSAKGAKFVYTRTTGGWSCAYTGPAAVSAAAPKGC
;
A
#
# COMPACT_ATOMS: atom_id res chain seq x y z
N MET A 1 47.54 2.42 52.21
CA MET A 1 47.86 2.53 50.77
C MET A 1 46.78 1.79 50.01
N ASN A 2 45.77 2.50 49.49
CA ASN A 2 44.64 1.86 48.81
C ASN A 2 45.03 1.55 47.36
N ALA A 3 45.18 0.27 47.03
CA ALA A 3 45.48 -0.19 45.68
C ALA A 3 44.22 -0.04 44.81
N ASN A 4 44.24 0.93 43.89
CA ASN A 4 43.19 1.12 42.90
C ASN A 4 43.34 0.05 41.82
N GLN A 5 42.56 -1.04 41.92
CA GLN A 5 42.54 -2.10 40.92
C GLN A 5 41.94 -1.57 39.61
N ARG A 6 42.78 -1.30 38.62
CA ARG A 6 42.31 -1.05 37.25
C ARG A 6 41.75 -2.35 36.69
N LYS A 7 40.41 -2.45 36.58
CA LYS A 7 39.78 -3.50 35.78
C LYS A 7 40.30 -3.39 34.35
N GLN A 8 41.01 -4.41 33.89
CA GLN A 8 41.42 -4.56 32.49
C GLN A 8 40.16 -4.52 31.63
N GLN A 9 40.06 -3.53 30.75
CA GLN A 9 38.93 -3.38 29.86
C GLN A 9 39.04 -4.48 28.79
N GLN A 10 38.25 -5.55 28.95
CA GLN A 10 38.15 -6.61 27.95
C GLN A 10 37.40 -6.05 26.74
N GLY A 11 38.15 -5.65 25.71
CA GLY A 11 37.59 -5.20 24.44
C GLY A 11 37.07 -6.38 23.62
N PHE A 12 36.07 -6.10 22.78
CA PHE A 12 35.54 -7.04 21.79
C PHE A 12 36.62 -7.38 20.75
N THR A 13 36.78 -8.63 20.38
CA THR A 13 37.77 -9.03 19.36
C THR A 13 37.26 -8.71 17.96
N LEU A 14 38.18 -8.40 17.04
CA LEU A 14 37.83 -8.19 15.63
C LEU A 14 37.19 -9.44 15.01
N ILE A 15 37.59 -10.63 15.46
CA ILE A 15 37.04 -11.89 14.96
C ILE A 15 35.59 -12.10 15.41
N GLU A 16 35.24 -11.74 16.65
CA GLU A 16 33.85 -11.78 17.11
C GLU A 16 32.97 -10.83 16.30
N LEU A 17 33.47 -9.62 16.02
CA LEU A 17 32.73 -8.64 15.22
C LEU A 17 32.53 -9.15 13.78
N MET A 18 33.54 -9.76 13.16
CA MET A 18 33.44 -10.33 11.81
C MET A 18 32.40 -11.46 11.74
N ILE A 19 32.36 -12.35 12.73
CA ILE A 19 31.37 -13.44 12.77
C ILE A 19 29.95 -12.87 12.91
N VAL A 20 29.76 -11.87 13.77
CA VAL A 20 28.45 -11.22 13.95
C VAL A 20 27.98 -10.59 12.64
N VAL A 21 28.85 -9.87 11.93
CA VAL A 21 28.51 -9.27 10.63
C VAL A 21 28.17 -10.33 9.59
N ALA A 22 28.89 -11.46 9.56
CA ALA A 22 28.60 -12.56 8.64
C ALA A 22 27.19 -13.15 8.89
N ILE A 23 26.83 -13.38 10.15
CA ILE A 23 25.51 -13.93 10.52
C ILE A 23 24.39 -12.93 10.16
N ILE A 24 24.56 -11.64 10.50
CA ILE A 24 23.59 -10.60 10.16
C ILE A 24 23.45 -10.48 8.64
N GLY A 25 24.56 -10.61 7.89
CA GLY A 25 24.57 -10.64 6.43
C GLY A 25 23.65 -11.72 5.86
N VAL A 26 23.78 -12.96 6.31
CA VAL A 26 22.93 -14.08 5.86
C VAL A 26 21.45 -13.85 6.21
N LEU A 27 21.15 -13.43 7.44
CA LEU A 27 19.77 -13.20 7.88
C LEU A 27 19.11 -12.06 7.10
N SER A 28 19.84 -10.96 6.87
CA SER A 28 19.34 -9.78 6.15
C SER A 28 19.01 -10.08 4.68
N ALA A 29 19.76 -10.95 4.02
CA ALA A 29 19.52 -11.33 2.63
C ALA A 29 18.14 -11.96 2.40
N ILE A 30 17.61 -12.66 3.41
CA ILE A 30 16.27 -13.28 3.37
C ILE A 30 15.21 -12.34 3.94
N ALA A 31 15.52 -11.67 5.06
CA ALA A 31 14.56 -10.86 5.79
C ALA A 31 14.14 -9.58 5.05
N VAL A 32 15.09 -8.90 4.38
CA VAL A 32 14.82 -7.64 3.68
C VAL A 32 13.82 -7.81 2.52
N PRO A 33 13.99 -8.74 1.56
CA PRO A 33 13.01 -8.91 0.49
C PRO A 33 11.64 -9.32 1.03
N ALA A 34 11.58 -10.24 1.99
CA ALA A 34 10.32 -10.67 2.60
C ALA A 34 9.59 -9.51 3.31
N TYR A 35 10.31 -8.63 4.00
CA TYR A 35 9.73 -7.45 4.64
C TYR A 35 9.19 -6.46 3.61
N LYS A 36 9.91 -6.24 2.49
CA LYS A 36 9.45 -5.37 1.40
C LYS A 36 8.16 -5.89 0.76
N ASP A 37 8.04 -7.19 0.56
CA ASP A 37 6.82 -7.81 0.03
C ASP A 37 5.64 -7.62 0.99
N TYR A 38 5.88 -7.77 2.31
CA TYR A 38 4.85 -7.56 3.32
C TYR A 38 4.36 -6.11 3.38
N VAL A 39 5.28 -5.14 3.32
CA VAL A 39 4.93 -3.71 3.29
C VAL A 39 4.11 -3.41 2.04
N THR A 40 4.54 -3.87 0.87
CA THR A 40 3.83 -3.66 -0.40
C THR A 40 2.41 -4.24 -0.34
N LYS A 41 2.25 -5.46 0.19
CA LYS A 41 0.92 -6.08 0.37
C LYS A 41 0.02 -5.27 1.29
N SER A 42 0.59 -4.68 2.36
CA SER A 42 -0.14 -3.84 3.29
C SER A 42 -0.58 -2.51 2.66
N GLU A 43 0.29 -1.89 1.86
CA GLU A 43 -0.02 -0.68 1.09
C GLU A 43 -1.13 -0.93 0.06
N LEU A 44 -1.09 -2.06 -0.64
CA LEU A 44 -2.13 -2.47 -1.58
C LEU A 44 -3.46 -2.74 -0.87
N ALA A 45 -3.44 -3.42 0.27
CA ALA A 45 -4.64 -3.66 1.07
C ALA A 45 -5.26 -2.34 1.59
N SER A 46 -4.43 -1.38 2.00
CA SER A 46 -4.88 -0.04 2.42
C SER A 46 -5.59 0.70 1.28
N GLY A 47 -4.98 0.77 0.09
CA GLY A 47 -5.62 1.38 -1.08
C GLY A 47 -6.91 0.68 -1.51
N PHE A 48 -6.94 -0.65 -1.43
CA PHE A 48 -8.13 -1.46 -1.72
C PHE A 48 -9.27 -1.18 -0.72
N ALA A 49 -8.96 -1.00 0.56
CA ALA A 49 -9.94 -0.61 1.57
C ALA A 49 -10.46 0.81 1.31
N THR A 50 -9.59 1.74 0.91
CA THR A 50 -9.98 3.12 0.58
C THR A 50 -10.92 3.19 -0.61
N ILE A 51 -10.69 2.43 -1.68
CA ILE A 51 -11.64 2.45 -2.81
C ILE A 51 -12.98 1.80 -2.44
N LYS A 52 -12.97 0.74 -1.62
CA LYS A 52 -14.20 0.08 -1.16
C LYS A 52 -15.10 1.00 -0.34
N SER A 53 -14.56 1.93 0.43
CA SER A 53 -15.37 2.86 1.22
C SER A 53 -16.22 3.80 0.36
N VAL A 54 -15.84 4.01 -0.90
CA VAL A 54 -16.57 4.87 -1.85
C VAL A 54 -17.65 4.12 -2.61
N LEU A 55 -17.65 2.78 -2.64
CA LEU A 55 -18.59 2.01 -3.47
C LEU A 55 -20.04 2.15 -3.03
N THR A 56 -20.31 2.13 -1.72
CA THR A 56 -21.67 2.32 -1.20
C THR A 56 -22.24 3.70 -1.52
N PRO A 57 -21.56 4.82 -1.22
CA PRO A 57 -22.07 6.14 -1.60
C PRO A 57 -22.11 6.34 -3.12
N ALA A 58 -21.19 5.74 -3.87
CA ALA A 58 -21.23 5.74 -5.33
C ALA A 58 -22.50 5.03 -5.85
N GLU A 59 -22.86 3.89 -5.29
CA GLU A 59 -24.07 3.18 -5.67
C GLU A 59 -25.32 4.00 -5.36
N LEU A 60 -25.40 4.61 -4.18
CA LEU A 60 -26.52 5.50 -3.83
C LEU A 60 -26.64 6.67 -4.82
N TYR A 61 -25.52 7.32 -5.14
CA TYR A 61 -25.50 8.41 -6.11
C TYR A 61 -25.97 7.95 -7.50
N VAL A 62 -25.54 6.78 -7.97
CA VAL A 62 -26.00 6.26 -9.26
C VAL A 62 -27.50 5.93 -9.22
N GLN A 63 -28.04 5.49 -8.09
CA GLN A 63 -29.47 5.24 -7.94
C GLN A 63 -30.30 6.53 -7.95
N GLU A 64 -29.78 7.64 -7.43
CA GLU A 64 -30.46 8.95 -7.40
C GLU A 64 -30.30 9.72 -8.73
N ASN A 65 -29.11 9.68 -9.33
CA ASN A 65 -28.72 10.52 -10.47
C ASN A 65 -28.55 9.74 -11.79
N GLY A 66 -28.70 8.40 -11.77
CA GLY A 66 -28.59 7.50 -12.91
C GLY A 66 -27.16 7.15 -13.33
N LYS A 67 -26.18 8.04 -13.15
CA LYS A 67 -24.76 7.77 -13.41
C LYS A 67 -23.82 8.72 -12.67
N ILE A 68 -22.59 8.27 -12.46
CA ILE A 68 -21.45 9.11 -12.06
C ILE A 68 -20.72 9.52 -13.34
N SER A 69 -20.53 10.81 -13.60
CA SER A 69 -19.82 11.28 -14.79
C SER A 69 -18.52 12.01 -14.44
N SER A 70 -17.43 11.66 -15.13
CA SER A 70 -16.11 12.28 -14.96
C SER A 70 -16.18 13.75 -15.39
N GLY A 71 -16.39 14.65 -14.44
CA GLY A 71 -16.47 16.10 -14.67
C GLY A 71 -17.69 16.79 -14.06
N VAL A 72 -18.77 16.05 -13.78
CA VAL A 72 -19.95 16.56 -13.06
C VAL A 72 -19.90 16.15 -11.58
N SER A 73 -19.37 14.95 -11.33
CA SER A 73 -19.21 14.41 -9.98
C SER A 73 -17.71 14.36 -9.66
N THR A 74 -17.36 14.76 -8.44
CA THR A 74 -16.01 14.58 -7.89
C THR A 74 -16.06 13.51 -6.81
N ILE A 75 -14.93 12.92 -6.43
CA ILE A 75 -14.94 11.97 -5.29
C ILE A 75 -15.50 12.62 -4.02
N THR A 76 -15.28 13.93 -3.84
CA THR A 76 -15.85 14.71 -2.74
C THR A 76 -17.36 14.77 -2.77
N SER A 77 -18.01 14.74 -3.94
CA SER A 77 -19.48 14.67 -4.03
C SER A 77 -20.05 13.32 -3.58
N LEU A 78 -19.20 12.29 -3.47
CA LEU A 78 -19.54 10.99 -2.87
C LEU A 78 -19.22 10.93 -1.37
N GLY A 79 -18.89 12.08 -0.74
CA GLY A 79 -18.65 12.18 0.70
C GLY A 79 -17.27 11.72 1.16
N VAL A 80 -16.32 11.52 0.24
CA VAL A 80 -14.96 11.06 0.55
C VAL A 80 -13.92 12.03 -0.02
N SER A 81 -12.84 12.28 0.71
CA SER A 81 -11.73 13.09 0.17
C SER A 81 -11.00 12.34 -0.94
N SER A 82 -10.62 13.03 -2.03
CA SER A 82 -9.75 12.44 -3.06
C SER A 82 -8.38 12.03 -2.49
N ALA A 83 -7.95 12.64 -1.39
CA ALA A 83 -6.72 12.33 -0.65
C ALA A 83 -7.01 11.60 0.69
N ALA A 84 -8.04 10.74 0.72
CA ALA A 84 -8.38 9.95 1.92
C ALA A 84 -7.30 8.93 2.33
N ASN A 85 -6.29 8.70 1.49
CA ASN A 85 -5.15 7.83 1.75
C ASN A 85 -3.85 8.59 1.49
N SER A 86 -2.83 8.43 2.34
CA SER A 86 -1.53 9.08 2.14
C SER A 86 -0.72 8.46 0.99
N LEU A 87 -1.02 7.23 0.60
CA LEU A 87 -0.28 6.47 -0.42
C LEU A 87 -0.81 6.71 -1.84
N GLY A 88 -1.95 7.38 -1.99
CA GLY A 88 -2.62 7.48 -3.28
C GLY A 88 -3.89 8.31 -3.28
N THR A 89 -4.43 8.51 -4.47
CA THR A 89 -5.60 9.37 -4.69
C THR A 89 -6.76 8.61 -5.30
N LEU A 90 -7.97 8.97 -4.87
CA LEU A 90 -9.23 8.57 -5.49
C LEU A 90 -9.60 9.56 -6.61
N SER A 91 -10.13 9.04 -7.71
CA SER A 91 -10.62 9.83 -8.84
C SER A 91 -11.76 9.13 -9.57
N ILE A 92 -12.55 9.89 -10.33
CA ILE A 92 -13.53 9.34 -11.28
C ILE A 92 -12.88 9.42 -12.67
N SER A 93 -12.43 8.28 -13.19
CA SER A 93 -11.63 8.22 -14.42
C SER A 93 -12.48 8.21 -15.69
N ALA A 94 -13.70 7.69 -15.60
CA ALA A 94 -14.69 7.66 -16.68
C ALA A 94 -16.11 7.61 -16.10
N ASP A 95 -17.12 7.64 -16.97
CA ASP A 95 -18.50 7.44 -16.55
C ASP A 95 -18.65 6.09 -15.81
N ASN A 96 -19.16 6.14 -14.58
CA ASN A 96 -19.31 5.02 -13.67
C ASN A 96 -18.01 4.26 -13.34
N GLU A 97 -16.87 4.93 -13.43
CA GLU A 97 -15.57 4.36 -13.12
C GLU A 97 -14.88 5.15 -12.01
N ILE A 98 -14.58 4.45 -10.90
CA ILE A 98 -13.86 4.99 -9.75
C ILE A 98 -12.49 4.33 -9.69
N THR A 99 -11.44 5.14 -9.59
CA THR A 99 -10.06 4.66 -9.58
C THR A 99 -9.33 5.16 -8.35
N PHE A 100 -8.66 4.25 -7.67
CA PHE A 100 -7.63 4.57 -6.68
C PHE A 100 -6.27 4.34 -7.33
N SER A 101 -5.42 5.37 -7.32
CA SER A 101 -4.06 5.28 -7.84
C SER A 101 -3.05 5.44 -6.71
N HIS A 102 -2.20 4.45 -6.50
CA HIS A 102 -1.03 4.58 -5.62
C HIS A 102 -0.03 5.52 -6.26
N THR A 103 0.16 6.69 -5.65
CA THR A 103 1.12 7.72 -6.08
C THR A 103 2.43 7.64 -5.31
N ASP A 104 2.43 6.95 -4.18
CA ASP A 104 3.57 6.80 -3.27
C ASP A 104 3.68 5.37 -2.71
N GLY A 105 4.76 5.12 -1.97
CA GLY A 105 5.07 3.83 -1.38
C GLY A 105 5.69 2.83 -2.35
N SER A 106 5.84 1.60 -1.87
CA SER A 106 6.34 0.46 -2.64
C SER A 106 5.34 -0.01 -3.70
N ALA A 107 4.05 0.26 -3.50
CA ALA A 107 2.97 -0.01 -4.44
C ALA A 107 2.77 1.09 -5.51
N LYS A 108 3.63 2.11 -5.58
CA LYS A 108 3.50 3.22 -6.53
C LYS A 108 3.30 2.75 -7.97
N GLY A 109 2.30 3.34 -8.64
CA GLY A 109 1.91 2.98 -10.00
C GLY A 109 0.87 1.85 -10.08
N ALA A 110 0.57 1.19 -8.96
CA ALA A 110 -0.58 0.31 -8.86
C ALA A 110 -1.90 1.10 -8.81
N LYS A 111 -2.95 0.51 -9.37
CA LYS A 111 -4.29 1.08 -9.46
C LYS A 111 -5.33 0.01 -9.19
N PHE A 112 -6.37 0.42 -8.47
CA PHE A 112 -7.63 -0.31 -8.40
C PHE A 112 -8.69 0.49 -9.15
N VAL A 113 -9.36 -0.15 -10.09
CA VAL A 113 -10.41 0.45 -10.92
C VAL A 113 -11.69 -0.32 -10.65
N TYR A 114 -12.72 0.38 -10.21
CA TYR A 114 -14.06 -0.15 -10.09
C TYR A 114 -14.93 0.44 -11.18
N THR A 115 -15.48 -0.42 -12.03
CA THR A 115 -16.39 -0.04 -13.11
C THR A 115 -17.77 -0.61 -12.80
N ARG A 116 -18.80 0.25 -12.80
CA ARG A 116 -20.18 -0.22 -12.64
C ARG A 116 -20.67 -0.83 -13.95
N THR A 117 -21.14 -2.06 -13.85
CA THR A 117 -21.83 -2.78 -14.93
C THR A 117 -23.31 -2.95 -14.57
N THR A 118 -24.10 -3.49 -15.47
CA THR A 118 -25.51 -3.83 -15.20
C THR A 118 -25.68 -4.86 -14.08
N GLY A 119 -24.64 -5.65 -13.79
CA GLY A 119 -24.61 -6.65 -12.70
C GLY A 119 -23.97 -6.15 -11.40
N GLY A 120 -23.65 -4.86 -11.29
CA GLY A 120 -22.98 -4.26 -10.14
C GLY A 120 -21.53 -3.86 -10.42
N TRP A 121 -20.77 -3.62 -9.35
CA TRP A 121 -19.39 -3.15 -9.42
C TRP A 121 -18.40 -4.28 -9.72
N SER A 122 -17.63 -4.14 -10.79
CA SER A 122 -16.51 -5.02 -11.13
C SER A 122 -15.19 -4.34 -10.78
N CYS A 123 -14.25 -5.09 -10.22
CA CYS A 123 -12.93 -4.59 -9.84
C CYS A 123 -11.86 -5.09 -10.82
N ALA A 124 -11.02 -4.17 -11.30
CA ALA A 124 -9.82 -4.48 -12.05
C ALA A 124 -8.59 -3.89 -11.35
N TYR A 125 -7.56 -4.72 -11.19
CA TYR A 125 -6.26 -4.29 -10.73
C TYR A 125 -5.33 -4.04 -11.93
N THR A 126 -4.56 -2.95 -11.89
CA THR A 126 -3.49 -2.70 -12.85
C THR A 126 -2.27 -2.18 -12.11
N GLY A 127 -1.10 -2.78 -12.31
CA GLY A 127 0.10 -2.33 -11.62
C GLY A 127 1.36 -2.99 -12.14
N PRO A 128 2.53 -2.57 -11.63
CA PRO A 128 3.81 -3.18 -11.98
C PRO A 128 3.83 -4.69 -11.70
N ALA A 129 4.44 -5.47 -12.58
CA ALA A 129 4.54 -6.94 -12.42
C ALA A 129 5.23 -7.36 -11.11
N ALA A 130 6.12 -6.51 -10.58
CA ALA A 130 6.80 -6.74 -9.31
C ALA A 130 5.84 -6.76 -8.10
N VAL A 131 4.70 -6.08 -8.17
CA VAL A 131 3.76 -5.93 -7.05
C VAL A 131 2.41 -6.61 -7.29
N SER A 132 2.16 -7.10 -8.51
CA SER A 132 0.90 -7.74 -8.89
C SER A 132 0.62 -9.05 -8.15
N ALA A 133 1.66 -9.78 -7.73
CA ALA A 133 1.50 -11.00 -6.92
C ALA A 133 1.00 -10.70 -5.49
N ALA A 134 1.21 -9.48 -5.00
CA ALA A 134 0.76 -9.03 -3.68
C ALA A 134 -0.63 -8.38 -3.70
N ALA A 135 -1.27 -8.29 -4.87
CA ALA A 135 -2.60 -7.69 -5.00
C ALA A 135 -3.67 -8.52 -4.23
N PRO A 136 -4.60 -7.86 -3.52
CA PRO A 136 -5.66 -8.54 -2.79
C PRO A 136 -6.66 -9.20 -3.76
N LYS A 137 -6.92 -10.50 -3.59
CA LYS A 137 -7.77 -11.35 -4.45
C LYS A 137 -9.29 -11.00 -4.49
N GLY A 138 -9.68 -9.82 -4.04
CA GLY A 138 -11.03 -9.26 -4.23
C GLY A 138 -11.13 -8.34 -5.46
N CYS A 139 -10.02 -8.26 -6.17
CA CYS A 139 -9.69 -7.66 -7.45
C CYS A 139 -8.62 -8.62 -8.05
#